data_AF-A0A5K1GW19-F1
#
_entry.id   AF-A0A5K1GW19-F1
#
_cell.length_a   1.000
_cell.length_b   1.000
_cell.length_c   1.000
_cell.angle_alpha   90.00
_cell.angle_beta   90.00
_cell.angle_gamma   90.00
#
_symmetry.space_group_name_H-M   'P 1'
#
loop_
_entity.id
_entity.type
_entity.pdbx_description
1 polymer ?
#
loop_
_entity_poly.entity_id
_entity_poly.type
_entity_poly.pdbx_seq_one_letter_code
_entity_poly.pdbx_strand_id
1 'polypeptide(L)'
;VTSGKDQSRYWAKRNECYRYVSNQEFVESFKSYQMGQNLYGDLKKSEVSTESQPAVLPSKSFKVKKWDLFKASLSRELLFVRRNSVAHAFKAVQIVLLAIIVTSTFSRGKDPPPIDQELIRLLGAIYAGVVVLMFNGMVELTMLLLRLPVFYKQRDLQSYPAWTFLVPAILLHVPITLFESALWLLVTYFPIGFARSAN
;
A
#
# COMPACT_ATOMS: atom_id res chain seq x y z
N VAL A 1 -32.04 -6.73 -12.25
CA VAL A 1 -33.05 -6.56 -13.33
C VAL A 1 -33.57 -7.87 -13.92
N THR A 2 -32.85 -9.00 -13.80
CA THR A 2 -33.33 -10.31 -14.30
C THR A 2 -34.24 -11.06 -13.32
N SER A 3 -34.44 -10.54 -12.10
CA SER A 3 -35.35 -11.12 -11.12
C SER A 3 -36.81 -10.74 -11.43
N GLY A 4 -37.75 -11.66 -11.21
CA GLY A 4 -39.18 -11.41 -11.47
C GLY A 4 -39.80 -10.27 -10.65
N LYS A 5 -39.21 -9.89 -9.50
CA LYS A 5 -39.60 -8.69 -8.74
C LYS A 5 -39.00 -7.40 -9.31
N ASP A 6 -37.86 -7.48 -9.98
CA ASP A 6 -37.23 -6.33 -10.63
C ASP A 6 -37.91 -6.01 -11.97
N GLN A 7 -38.27 -7.03 -12.75
CA GLN A 7 -38.84 -6.86 -14.09
C GLN A 7 -40.15 -6.08 -14.09
N SER A 8 -41.01 -6.27 -13.08
CA SER A 8 -42.29 -5.55 -12.98
C SER A 8 -42.13 -4.03 -12.89
N ARG A 9 -41.00 -3.55 -12.33
CA ARG A 9 -40.69 -2.11 -12.23
C ARG A 9 -40.35 -1.47 -13.58
N TYR A 10 -39.91 -2.27 -14.55
CA TYR A 10 -39.49 -1.80 -15.88
C TYR A 10 -40.51 -2.17 -16.96
N TRP A 11 -41.72 -2.56 -16.59
CA TRP A 11 -42.77 -2.94 -17.53
C TRP A 11 -43.28 -1.71 -18.30
N ALA A 12 -42.91 -1.61 -19.58
CA ALA A 12 -43.26 -0.46 -20.42
C ALA A 12 -44.73 -0.46 -20.84
N LYS A 13 -45.36 -1.63 -20.96
CA LYS A 13 -46.74 -1.77 -21.45
C LYS A 13 -47.75 -1.62 -20.32
N ARG A 14 -48.08 -0.38 -19.97
CA ARG A 14 -49.02 -0.06 -18.88
C ARG A 14 -50.44 -0.61 -19.06
N ASN A 15 -50.82 -0.99 -20.29
CA ASN A 15 -52.16 -1.51 -20.62
C ASN A 15 -52.24 -3.05 -20.60
N GLU A 16 -51.13 -3.77 -20.40
CA GLU A 16 -51.10 -5.23 -20.33
C GLU A 16 -50.71 -5.68 -18.91
N CYS A 17 -51.35 -6.76 -18.42
CA CYS A 17 -50.95 -7.37 -17.15
C CYS A 17 -49.49 -7.83 -17.22
N TYR A 18 -48.75 -7.59 -16.14
CA TYR A 18 -47.36 -7.99 -16.05
C TYR A 18 -47.20 -9.49 -16.26
N ARG A 19 -46.37 -9.85 -17.24
CA ARG A 19 -45.97 -11.23 -17.52
C ARG A 19 -44.47 -11.36 -17.30
N TYR A 20 -44.08 -12.32 -16.47
CA TYR A 20 -42.67 -12.64 -16.29
C TYR A 20 -42.07 -13.17 -17.60
N VAL A 21 -40.94 -12.61 -18.01
CA VAL A 21 -40.20 -13.04 -19.19
C VAL A 21 -38.95 -13.78 -18.72
N SER A 22 -38.78 -15.02 -19.18
CA SER A 22 -37.59 -15.80 -18.82
C SER A 22 -36.33 -15.20 -19.46
N ASN A 23 -35.16 -15.44 -18.85
CA ASN A 23 -33.88 -14.98 -19.42
C ASN A 23 -33.66 -15.50 -20.85
N GLN A 24 -34.14 -16.71 -21.16
CA GLN A 24 -34.02 -17.31 -22.50
C GLN A 24 -34.91 -16.58 -23.51
N GLU A 25 -36.19 -16.36 -23.17
CA GLU A 25 -37.15 -15.64 -24.02
C GLU A 25 -36.69 -14.19 -24.27
N PHE A 26 -36.11 -13.53 -23.25
CA PHE A 26 -35.54 -12.19 -23.40
C PHE A 26 -34.35 -12.17 -24.38
N VAL A 27 -33.42 -13.13 -24.26
CA VAL A 27 -32.27 -13.23 -25.17
C VAL A 27 -32.70 -13.51 -26.60
N GLU A 28 -33.66 -14.42 -26.81
CA GLU A 28 -34.20 -14.73 -28.13
C GLU A 28 -34.93 -13.52 -28.75
N SER A 29 -35.73 -12.83 -27.95
CA SER A 29 -36.42 -11.60 -28.37
C SER A 29 -35.44 -10.48 -28.69
N PHE A 30 -34.36 -10.33 -27.93
CA PHE A 30 -33.32 -9.33 -28.22
C PHE A 30 -32.56 -9.65 -29.52
N LYS A 31 -32.26 -10.93 -29.78
CA LYS A 31 -31.61 -11.38 -31.02
C LYS A 31 -32.48 -11.18 -32.25
N SER A 32 -33.79 -11.37 -32.15
CA SER A 32 -34.72 -11.17 -33.26
C SER A 32 -35.07 -9.69 -33.48
N TYR A 33 -34.89 -8.83 -32.47
CA TYR A 33 -35.17 -7.40 -32.56
C TYR A 33 -34.16 -6.66 -33.46
N GLN A 34 -34.65 -5.71 -34.27
CA GLN A 34 -33.85 -4.95 -35.24
C GLN A 34 -32.62 -4.28 -34.61
N MET A 35 -32.76 -3.69 -33.42
CA MET A 35 -31.64 -3.04 -32.72
C MET A 35 -30.56 -4.05 -32.31
N GLY A 36 -30.95 -5.26 -31.92
CA GLY A 36 -30.02 -6.35 -31.57
C GLY A 36 -29.26 -6.86 -32.80
N GLN A 37 -29.95 -6.99 -33.94
CA GLN A 37 -29.31 -7.37 -35.20
C GLN A 37 -28.35 -6.30 -35.73
N ASN A 38 -28.76 -5.03 -35.67
CA ASN A 38 -27.90 -3.90 -36.06
C ASN A 38 -26.64 -3.87 -35.18
N LEU A 39 -26.79 -4.01 -33.86
CA LEU A 39 -25.66 -4.06 -32.92
C LEU A 39 -24.73 -5.25 -33.21
N TYR A 40 -25.28 -6.43 -33.51
CA TYR A 40 -24.49 -7.60 -33.88
C TYR A 40 -23.72 -7.38 -35.19
N GLY A 41 -24.35 -6.73 -36.18
CA GLY A 41 -23.73 -6.32 -37.42
C GLY A 41 -22.58 -5.32 -37.21
N ASP A 42 -22.80 -4.31 -36.38
CA ASP A 42 -21.79 -3.28 -36.04
C ASP A 42 -20.60 -3.88 -35.29
N LEU A 43 -20.84 -4.80 -34.34
CA LEU A 43 -19.77 -5.51 -33.63
C LEU A 43 -18.95 -6.40 -34.56
N LYS A 44 -19.61 -7.17 -35.43
CA LYS A 44 -18.94 -8.03 -36.42
C LYS A 44 -18.12 -7.21 -37.42
N LYS A 45 -18.64 -6.05 -37.84
CA LYS A 45 -17.92 -5.11 -38.70
C LYS A 45 -16.69 -4.54 -37.99
N SER A 46 -16.81 -4.19 -36.70
CA SER A 46 -15.72 -3.67 -35.88
C SER A 46 -14.56 -4.67 -35.72
N GLU A 47 -14.87 -5.97 -35.58
CA GLU A 47 -13.89 -7.05 -35.47
C GLU A 47 -13.06 -7.20 -36.76
N VAL A 48 -13.73 -7.21 -37.92
CA VAL A 48 -13.07 -7.26 -39.24
C VAL A 48 -12.26 -5.99 -39.53
N SER A 49 -12.73 -4.82 -39.09
CA SER A 49 -11.96 -3.57 -39.24
C SER A 49 -10.71 -3.51 -38.34
N THR A 50 -10.65 -4.29 -37.26
CA THR A 50 -9.47 -4.38 -36.38
C THR A 50 -8.31 -5.13 -37.04
N GLU A 51 -8.60 -6.04 -37.98
CA GLU A 51 -7.58 -6.73 -38.78
C GLU A 51 -7.04 -5.86 -39.94
N SER A 52 -7.86 -4.96 -40.49
CA SER A 52 -7.50 -4.12 -41.64
C SER A 52 -6.93 -2.75 -41.26
N GLN A 53 -7.27 -2.24 -40.08
CA GLN A 53 -6.59 -1.12 -39.42
C GLN A 53 -6.24 -1.58 -38.01
N PRO A 54 -4.95 -1.62 -37.61
CA PRO A 54 -4.60 -2.01 -36.26
C PRO A 54 -5.33 -1.06 -35.32
N ALA A 55 -6.30 -1.61 -34.58
CA ALA A 55 -7.15 -0.82 -33.70
C ALA A 55 -6.27 0.11 -32.87
N VAL A 56 -6.69 1.37 -32.76
CA VAL A 56 -6.07 2.42 -31.92
C VAL A 56 -6.22 2.09 -30.42
N LEU A 57 -6.30 0.82 -30.07
CA LEU A 57 -5.98 0.35 -28.74
C LEU A 57 -4.48 0.56 -28.58
N PRO A 58 -4.03 1.48 -27.70
CA PRO A 58 -2.60 1.69 -27.50
C PRO A 58 -1.98 0.38 -27.03
N SER A 59 -1.31 -0.33 -27.93
CA SER A 59 -0.56 -1.57 -27.65
C SER A 59 0.51 -1.35 -26.56
N LYS A 60 0.94 -0.10 -26.35
CA LYS A 60 1.80 0.29 -25.24
C LYS A 60 0.97 0.77 -24.05
N SER A 61 0.87 -0.07 -23.00
CA SER A 61 0.23 0.28 -21.72
C SER A 61 0.82 1.52 -21.04
N PHE A 62 2.05 1.95 -21.36
CA PHE A 62 2.70 3.09 -20.73
C PHE A 62 3.22 4.08 -21.79
N LYS A 63 2.55 5.24 -21.92
CA LYS A 63 2.93 6.32 -22.86
C LYS A 63 4.04 7.25 -22.32
N VAL A 64 4.31 7.21 -21.01
CA VAL A 64 5.23 8.13 -20.31
C VAL A 64 6.62 7.50 -20.17
N LYS A 65 7.68 8.32 -20.27
CA LYS A 65 9.06 7.87 -20.04
C LYS A 65 9.20 7.33 -18.61
N LYS A 66 9.92 6.22 -18.45
CA LYS A 66 10.14 5.56 -17.14
C LYS A 66 10.71 6.52 -16.09
N TRP A 67 11.62 7.41 -16.49
CA TRP A 67 12.25 8.38 -15.59
C TRP A 67 11.28 9.46 -15.10
N ASP A 68 10.38 9.91 -15.95
CA ASP A 68 9.38 10.91 -15.58
C ASP A 68 8.33 10.30 -14.63
N LEU A 69 7.96 9.04 -14.84
CA LEU A 69 7.14 8.27 -13.89
C LEU A 69 7.83 8.14 -12.52
N PHE A 70 9.14 7.86 -12.52
CA PHE A 70 9.92 7.77 -11.27
C PHE A 70 9.99 9.12 -10.54
N LYS A 71 10.27 10.22 -11.25
CA LYS A 71 10.28 11.56 -10.65
C LYS A 71 8.91 11.93 -10.08
N ALA A 72 7.84 11.65 -10.83
CA ALA A 72 6.48 11.91 -10.38
C ALA A 72 6.15 11.10 -9.11
N SER A 73 6.46 9.81 -9.09
CA SER A 73 6.22 8.98 -7.90
C SER A 73 7.10 9.38 -6.71
N LEU A 74 8.36 9.75 -6.93
CA LEU A 74 9.25 10.26 -5.89
C LEU A 74 8.74 11.57 -5.30
N SER A 75 8.32 12.53 -6.15
CA SER A 75 7.75 13.80 -5.68
C SER A 75 6.48 13.58 -4.85
N ARG A 76 5.66 12.60 -5.23
CA ARG A 76 4.44 12.21 -4.50
C ARG A 76 4.77 11.63 -3.13
N GLU A 77 5.71 10.69 -3.05
CA GLU A 77 6.11 10.10 -1.77
C GLU A 77 6.81 11.13 -0.86
N LEU A 78 7.64 12.03 -1.43
CA LEU A 78 8.26 13.11 -0.68
C LEU A 78 7.23 14.10 -0.13
N LEU A 79 6.26 14.49 -0.95
CA LEU A 79 5.15 15.33 -0.51
C LEU A 79 4.36 14.65 0.61
N PHE A 80 4.16 13.34 0.50
CA PHE A 80 3.49 12.55 1.54
C PHE A 80 4.25 12.61 2.86
N VAL A 81 5.55 12.32 2.85
CA VAL A 81 6.42 12.39 4.05
C VAL A 81 6.39 13.80 4.66
N ARG A 82 6.46 14.84 3.81
CA ARG A 82 6.42 16.23 4.27
C ARG A 82 5.09 16.60 4.94
N ARG A 83 3.96 16.19 4.36
CA ARG A 83 2.62 16.47 4.91
C ARG A 83 2.36 15.67 6.19
N ASN A 84 2.89 14.45 6.27
CA ASN A 84 2.79 13.59 7.45
C ASN A 84 3.98 13.76 8.42
N SER A 85 4.70 14.88 8.33
CA SER A 85 5.88 15.16 9.16
C SER A 85 5.56 15.15 10.66
N VAL A 86 4.35 15.54 11.04
CA VAL A 86 3.88 15.48 12.43
C VAL A 86 3.85 14.05 12.97
N ALA A 87 3.39 13.07 12.16
CA ALA A 87 3.40 11.68 12.57
C ALA A 87 4.83 11.14 12.71
N HIS A 88 5.72 11.50 11.78
CA HIS A 88 7.15 11.14 11.88
C HIS A 88 7.82 11.78 13.11
N ALA A 89 7.49 13.03 13.44
CA ALA A 89 7.97 13.68 14.66
C ALA A 89 7.44 12.99 15.93
N PHE A 90 6.16 12.59 15.95
CA PHE A 90 5.59 11.84 17.06
C PHE A 90 6.29 10.49 17.25
N LYS A 91 6.56 9.75 16.17
CA LYS A 91 7.35 8.51 16.23
C LYS A 91 8.76 8.75 16.78
N ALA A 92 9.43 9.82 16.33
CA ALA A 92 10.75 10.19 16.83
C ALA A 92 10.75 10.54 18.33
N VAL A 93 9.71 11.23 18.83
CA VAL A 93 9.56 11.49 20.26
C VAL A 93 9.26 10.21 21.03
N GLN A 94 8.37 9.36 20.51
CA GLN A 94 8.02 8.07 21.11
C GLN A 94 9.23 7.16 21.26
N ILE A 95 10.08 7.02 20.23
CA ILE A 95 11.28 6.17 20.30
C ILE A 95 12.29 6.70 21.32
N VAL A 96 12.43 8.02 21.46
CA VAL A 96 13.29 8.63 22.49
C VAL A 96 12.75 8.36 23.90
N LEU A 97 11.44 8.48 24.12
CA LEU A 97 10.83 8.17 25.41
C LEU A 97 11.03 6.69 25.78
N LEU A 98 10.81 5.77 24.84
CA LEU A 98 11.07 4.33 25.05
C LEU A 98 12.55 4.06 25.30
N ALA A 99 13.44 4.74 24.60
CA ALA A 99 14.89 4.63 24.82
C ALA A 99 15.26 5.05 26.24
N ILE A 100 14.67 6.13 26.77
CA ILE A 100 14.89 6.58 28.16
C ILE A 100 14.40 5.53 29.16
N ILE A 101 13.22 4.93 28.95
CA ILE A 101 12.66 3.91 29.84
C ILE A 101 13.56 2.65 29.86
N VAL A 102 13.95 2.16 28.69
CA VAL A 102 14.84 1.00 28.57
C VAL A 102 16.20 1.29 29.19
N THR A 103 16.76 2.46 28.88
CA THR A 103 18.03 2.92 29.46
C THR A 103 17.97 3.02 30.98
N SER A 104 16.88 3.56 31.54
CA SER A 104 16.67 3.64 32.99
C SER A 104 16.58 2.26 33.64
N THR A 105 16.03 1.27 32.94
CA THR A 105 15.85 -0.10 33.46
C THR A 105 17.17 -0.88 33.45
N PHE A 106 17.97 -0.72 32.39
CA PHE A 106 19.22 -1.45 32.20
C PHE A 106 20.47 -0.65 32.57
N SER A 107 20.30 0.52 33.19
CA SER A 107 21.41 1.37 33.64
C SER A 107 22.32 0.62 34.61
N ARG A 108 23.62 0.90 34.52
CA ARG A 108 24.61 0.34 35.44
C ARG A 108 24.49 1.04 36.80
N GLY A 109 24.27 0.25 37.86
CA GLY A 109 24.36 0.74 39.24
C GLY A 109 25.79 1.15 39.61
N LYS A 110 25.96 1.80 40.77
CA LYS A 110 27.29 2.24 41.24
C LYS A 110 28.25 1.09 41.52
N ASP A 111 27.74 -0.05 41.95
CA ASP A 111 28.58 -1.19 42.33
C ASP A 111 28.76 -2.14 41.14
N PRO A 112 29.98 -2.64 40.89
CA PRO A 112 30.23 -3.61 39.84
C PRO A 112 29.53 -4.94 40.20
N PRO A 113 28.49 -5.33 39.45
CA PRO A 113 27.85 -6.64 39.61
C PRO A 113 28.80 -7.79 39.20
N PRO A 114 28.53 -9.03 39.62
CA PRO A 114 29.25 -10.19 39.12
C PRO A 114 29.05 -10.37 37.59
N ILE A 115 30.06 -10.96 36.94
CA ILE A 115 30.15 -11.13 35.47
C ILE A 115 28.88 -11.76 34.87
N ASP A 116 28.32 -12.77 35.52
CA ASP A 116 27.10 -13.45 35.05
C ASP A 116 25.90 -12.51 35.00
N GLN A 117 25.78 -11.60 35.97
CA GLN A 117 24.70 -10.60 36.02
C GLN A 117 24.94 -9.44 35.06
N GLU A 118 26.20 -9.11 34.72
CA GLU A 118 26.49 -8.17 33.62
C GLU A 118 26.06 -8.73 32.27
N LEU A 119 26.39 -9.99 32.01
CA LEU A 119 26.05 -10.66 30.75
C LEU A 119 24.54 -10.73 30.54
N ILE A 120 23.78 -11.16 31.56
CA ILE A 120 22.31 -11.25 31.49
C ILE A 120 21.68 -9.87 31.24
N ARG A 121 22.19 -8.82 31.91
CA ARG A 121 21.70 -7.45 31.72
C ARG A 121 21.96 -6.95 30.31
N LEU A 122 23.16 -7.16 29.79
CA LEU A 122 23.55 -6.73 28.44
C LEU A 122 22.72 -7.45 27.38
N LEU A 123 22.56 -8.76 27.51
CA LEU A 123 21.75 -9.56 26.60
C LEU A 123 20.27 -9.14 26.66
N GLY A 124 19.76 -8.87 27.86
CA GLY A 124 18.42 -8.34 28.09
C GLY A 124 18.22 -6.96 27.45
N ALA A 125 19.21 -6.07 27.54
CA ALA A 125 19.17 -4.75 26.92
C ALA A 125 19.16 -4.83 25.39
N ILE A 126 19.99 -5.70 24.79
CA ILE A 126 20.00 -5.93 23.34
C ILE A 126 18.66 -6.50 22.88
N TYR A 127 18.14 -7.51 23.59
CA TYR A 127 16.83 -8.09 23.29
C TYR A 127 15.71 -7.05 23.35
N ALA A 128 15.65 -6.25 24.43
CA ALA A 128 14.68 -5.18 24.57
C ALA A 128 14.79 -4.15 23.43
N GLY A 129 16.01 -3.79 23.03
CA GLY A 129 16.24 -2.89 21.90
C GLY A 129 15.72 -3.43 20.57
N VAL A 130 16.00 -4.69 20.26
CA VAL A 130 15.48 -5.34 19.03
C VAL A 130 13.96 -5.38 19.04
N VAL A 131 13.34 -5.73 20.17
CA VAL A 131 11.88 -5.77 20.30
C VAL A 131 11.26 -4.38 20.09
N VAL A 132 11.79 -3.34 20.73
CA VAL A 132 11.29 -1.97 20.58
C VAL A 132 11.42 -1.48 19.13
N LEU A 133 12.57 -1.70 18.50
CA LEU A 133 12.79 -1.32 17.10
C LEU A 133 11.85 -2.08 16.14
N MET A 134 11.61 -3.36 16.39
CA MET A 134 10.68 -4.18 15.60
C MET A 134 9.24 -3.63 15.67
N PHE A 135 8.75 -3.34 16.88
CA PHE A 135 7.42 -2.76 17.07
C PHE A 135 7.30 -1.35 16.45
N ASN A 136 8.35 -0.55 16.49
CA ASN A 136 8.36 0.77 15.83
C ASN A 136 8.21 0.64 14.29
N GLY A 137 8.73 -0.43 13.69
CA GLY A 137 8.53 -0.75 12.26
C GLY A 137 7.08 -1.13 11.89
N MET A 138 6.30 -1.69 12.82
CA MET A 138 4.91 -2.10 12.56
C MET A 138 3.97 -0.92 12.22
N VAL A 139 4.28 0.26 12.74
CA VAL A 139 3.51 1.49 12.45
C VAL A 139 3.67 1.89 10.98
N GLU A 140 4.87 1.76 10.41
CA GLU A 140 5.12 2.01 8.99
C GLU A 140 4.45 0.98 8.09
N LEU A 141 4.47 -0.28 8.50
CA LEU A 141 3.78 -1.36 7.79
C LEU A 141 2.27 -1.06 7.68
N THR A 142 1.65 -0.64 8.79
CA THR A 142 0.22 -0.29 8.81
C THR A 142 -0.09 0.86 7.85
N MET A 143 0.74 1.91 7.83
CA MET A 143 0.58 3.02 6.88
C MET A 143 0.73 2.59 5.42
N LEU A 144 1.61 1.63 5.13
CA LEU A 144 1.78 1.06 3.79
C LEU A 144 0.57 0.21 3.38
N LEU A 145 0.04 -0.61 4.29
CA LEU A 145 -1.18 -1.43 4.07
C LEU A 145 -2.39 -0.58 3.69
N LEU A 146 -2.57 0.59 4.32
CA LEU A 146 -3.65 1.51 3.97
C LEU A 146 -3.53 2.09 2.54
N ARG A 147 -2.32 2.08 1.95
CA ARG A 147 -2.08 2.57 0.57
C ARG A 147 -2.22 1.48 -0.49
N LEU A 148 -2.10 0.21 -0.12
CA LEU A 148 -2.25 -0.93 -1.05
C LEU A 148 -3.53 -0.90 -1.88
N PRO A 149 -4.74 -0.65 -1.33
CA PRO A 149 -5.96 -0.67 -2.16
C PRO A 149 -5.94 0.41 -3.25
N VAL A 150 -5.37 1.59 -2.97
CA VAL A 150 -5.21 2.66 -3.96
C VAL A 150 -4.21 2.25 -5.03
N PHE A 151 -3.11 1.61 -4.63
CA PHE A 151 -2.12 1.08 -5.56
C PHE A 151 -2.71 0.02 -6.49
N TYR A 152 -3.46 -0.96 -5.95
CA TYR A 152 -4.10 -1.99 -6.78
C TYR A 152 -5.08 -1.37 -7.77
N LYS A 153 -5.89 -0.41 -7.35
CA LYS A 153 -6.78 0.32 -8.25
C LYS A 153 -6.03 1.05 -9.38
N GLN A 154 -4.90 1.70 -9.07
CA GLN A 154 -4.09 2.41 -10.05
C GLN A 154 -3.34 1.46 -11.02
N ARG A 155 -2.93 0.29 -10.51
CA ARG A 155 -2.30 -0.77 -11.30
C ARG A 155 -3.29 -1.41 -12.27
N ASP A 156 -4.53 -1.67 -11.84
CA ASP A 156 -5.56 -2.28 -12.68
C ASP A 156 -6.01 -1.33 -13.81
N LEU A 157 -5.91 -0.01 -13.58
CA LEU A 157 -6.05 1.03 -14.61
C LEU A 157 -4.79 1.20 -15.49
N GLN A 158 -3.79 0.33 -15.37
CA GLN A 158 -2.50 0.37 -16.09
C GLN A 158 -1.80 1.73 -16.05
N SER A 159 -1.99 2.52 -14.99
CA SER A 159 -1.49 3.91 -14.94
C SER A 159 0.03 3.97 -14.77
N TYR A 160 0.63 3.06 -14.02
CA TYR A 160 2.09 2.92 -13.87
C TYR A 160 2.49 1.52 -13.37
N PRO A 161 3.72 1.04 -13.66
CA PRO A 161 4.20 -0.28 -13.26
C PRO A 161 4.54 -0.38 -11.75
N ALA A 162 4.55 -1.58 -11.18
CA ALA A 162 4.73 -1.77 -9.73
C ALA A 162 6.02 -1.19 -9.13
N TRP A 163 7.12 -1.19 -9.90
CA TRP A 163 8.41 -0.67 -9.43
C TRP A 163 8.40 0.84 -9.15
N THR A 164 7.54 1.63 -9.81
CA THR A 164 7.48 3.08 -9.56
C THR A 164 6.85 3.42 -8.21
N PHE A 165 6.13 2.48 -7.59
CA PHE A 165 5.65 2.61 -6.21
C PHE A 165 6.71 2.13 -5.21
N LEU A 166 7.33 0.97 -5.47
CA LEU A 166 8.25 0.34 -4.52
C LEU A 166 9.57 1.11 -4.37
N VAL A 167 10.19 1.52 -5.48
CA VAL A 167 11.53 2.11 -5.45
C VAL A 167 11.56 3.43 -4.68
N PRO A 168 10.67 4.41 -4.92
CA PRO A 168 10.68 5.65 -4.14
C PRO A 168 10.32 5.44 -2.67
N ALA A 169 9.43 4.48 -2.37
CA ALA A 169 9.09 4.13 -1.00
C ALA A 169 10.33 3.62 -0.26
N ILE A 170 11.03 2.61 -0.79
CA ILE A 170 12.26 2.10 -0.17
C ILE A 170 13.30 3.21 -0.02
N LEU A 171 13.50 4.01 -1.07
CA LEU A 171 14.51 5.07 -1.10
C LEU A 171 14.28 6.14 0.00
N LEU A 172 13.02 6.45 0.33
CA LEU A 172 12.69 7.43 1.38
C LEU A 172 12.61 6.80 2.77
N HIS A 173 12.15 5.55 2.89
CA HIS A 173 11.99 4.89 4.19
C HIS A 173 13.32 4.42 4.80
N VAL A 174 14.28 3.96 3.98
CA VAL A 174 15.61 3.53 4.47
C VAL A 174 16.34 4.63 5.26
N PRO A 175 16.51 5.87 4.76
CA PRO A 175 17.20 6.91 5.53
C PRO A 175 16.43 7.33 6.78
N ILE A 176 15.09 7.29 6.77
CA ILE A 176 14.27 7.63 7.95
C ILE A 176 14.47 6.59 9.06
N THR A 177 14.40 5.30 8.73
CA THR A 177 14.59 4.21 9.71
C THR A 177 16.04 4.13 10.22
N LEU A 178 17.02 4.45 9.38
CA LEU A 178 18.42 4.61 9.81
C LEU A 178 18.58 5.77 10.80
N PHE A 179 17.91 6.89 10.56
CA PHE A 179 17.93 8.01 11.50
C PHE A 179 17.28 7.67 12.85
N GLU A 180 16.13 6.99 12.84
CA GLU A 180 15.44 6.55 14.07
C GLU A 180 16.29 5.56 14.88
N SER A 181 16.93 4.58 14.22
CA SER A 181 17.84 3.64 14.88
C SER A 181 19.12 4.31 15.38
N ALA A 182 19.66 5.29 14.67
CA ALA A 182 20.79 6.08 15.15
C ALA A 182 20.42 6.89 16.41
N LEU A 183 19.23 7.50 16.45
CA LEU A 183 18.73 8.18 17.65
C LEU A 183 18.61 7.22 18.84
N TRP A 184 18.07 6.02 18.61
CA TRP A 184 17.98 4.98 19.65
C TRP A 184 19.37 4.63 20.21
N LEU A 185 20.34 4.40 19.34
CA LEU A 185 21.71 4.08 19.73
C LEU A 185 22.33 5.24 20.52
N LEU A 186 22.19 6.49 20.07
CA LEU A 186 22.75 7.65 20.76
C LEU A 186 22.25 7.77 22.21
N VAL A 187 20.98 7.49 22.46
CA VAL A 187 20.38 7.56 23.80
C VAL A 187 20.77 6.37 24.67
N THR A 188 20.80 5.17 24.10
CA THR A 188 21.00 3.92 24.86
C THR A 188 22.47 3.54 25.04
N TYR A 189 23.37 3.98 24.15
CA TYR A 189 24.74 3.49 24.06
C TYR A 189 25.57 3.77 25.32
N PHE A 190 25.62 5.03 25.74
CA PHE A 190 26.42 5.45 26.89
C PHE A 190 25.86 4.97 28.23
N PRO A 191 24.56 5.10 28.54
CA PRO A 191 24.12 4.83 29.91
C PRO A 191 23.92 3.34 30.20
N ILE A 192 23.72 2.50 29.17
CA ILE A 192 23.76 1.03 29.32
C ILE A 192 25.22 0.53 29.43
N GLY A 193 26.18 1.28 28.89
CA GLY A 193 27.60 1.01 29.07
C GLY A 193 28.17 -0.03 28.10
N PHE A 194 27.63 -0.14 26.88
CA PHE A 194 28.11 -1.08 25.84
C PHE A 194 29.60 -0.93 25.50
N ALA A 195 30.21 0.23 25.75
CA ALA A 195 31.56 0.57 25.32
C ALA A 195 32.67 0.27 26.33
N ARG A 196 32.37 -0.02 27.60
CA ARG A 196 33.41 -0.24 28.62
C ARG A 196 33.62 -1.74 28.86
N SER A 197 34.40 -2.35 27.97
CA SER A 197 35.02 -3.68 28.15
C SER A 197 36.56 -3.61 28.13
N ALA A 198 37.15 -2.43 28.32
CA ALA A 198 38.60 -2.26 28.37
C ALA A 198 38.98 -1.27 29.48
N ASN A 199 39.15 -1.79 30.69
CA ASN A 199 40.09 -1.35 31.71
C ASN A 199 40.21 -2.43 32.78
#